data_AF-A0A428UQR7-F1
#
_entry.id   AF-A0A428UQR7-F1
#
_cell.length_a   1.000
_cell.length_b   1.000
_cell.length_c   1.000
_cell.angle_alpha   90.00
_cell.angle_beta   90.00
_cell.angle_gamma   90.00
#
_symmetry.space_group_name_H-M   'P 1'
#
loop_
_entity.id
_entity.type
_entity.pdbx_description
1 polymer ?
#
loop_
_entity_poly.entity_id
_entity_poly.type
_entity_poly.pdbx_seq_one_letter_code
_entity_poly.pdbx_strand_id
1 'polypeptide(L)'
;MLRSSTRRYHKSIPPQPNVFKNDFGQANIPKTDPLPPLHGKVPIRERLQSWVPEEDQQITQLVADLTFWSKVTNSNTRPQSTGSSEMDHFKSDTVGMVESDETHNHEDNELAIVGTKTRTPGDLVEMKQPGSRTPLFGVYLGYFGSRHHFYTNTGKWVISLGFNALFSISNFVPVDDLKPVLAMIPKDATPDDFEEIRREEKGPSREAGADLIQKMRAFTLDADQAYQESLNNLDRARSLVSDGKRTKYLSLFELADILLPQSLKKGKHFSPAALYAVHTALYRNDFIFRPLSPSADCHRREHLFEIFPYQDLLMINRVSLMVRDYTITRARKLKPPTDEELELTGFGSFILKARDVILANRQKRSWTPYGVLAPSSGVTIETAEWSRKQMDFIRFLEWWASYDLFDASSRFHADGSIILRALGLYDDAPLDQRTAWTFLQELGMIPSWEIPSRYKVRFPGVKIEGGGGLHREVPARLEDSTRPDIAEGSRKQWIDDMVFLYRRS
;
A
#
# COMPACT_ATOMS: atom_id res chain seq x y z
N MET A 1 -48.57 20.90 -22.30
CA MET A 1 -47.51 21.75 -21.70
C MET A 1 -46.82 20.89 -20.66
N LEU A 2 -45.52 20.58 -20.66
CA LEU A 2 -44.35 20.93 -21.45
C LEU A 2 -43.54 19.62 -21.61
N ARG A 3 -42.98 19.40 -22.80
CA ARG A 3 -42.16 18.24 -23.16
C ARG A 3 -40.71 18.45 -22.72
N SER A 4 -40.09 17.32 -22.37
CA SER A 4 -38.69 17.11 -22.06
C SER A 4 -37.74 17.48 -23.23
N SER A 5 -36.59 18.05 -22.89
CA SER A 5 -35.46 18.29 -23.79
C SER A 5 -34.15 17.99 -23.06
N THR A 6 -33.64 16.77 -23.21
CA THR A 6 -32.24 16.42 -22.96
C THR A 6 -31.67 15.88 -24.26
N ARG A 7 -30.99 16.74 -25.02
CA ARG A 7 -30.20 16.35 -26.20
C ARG A 7 -28.92 15.66 -25.73
N ARG A 8 -28.87 14.33 -25.85
CA ARG A 8 -27.61 13.56 -25.88
C ARG A 8 -27.04 13.61 -27.30
N TYR A 9 -25.81 14.09 -27.46
CA TYR A 9 -25.04 13.89 -28.68
C TYR A 9 -24.49 12.46 -28.70
N HIS A 10 -25.14 11.56 -29.44
CA HIS A 10 -24.52 10.33 -29.93
C HIS A 10 -24.09 10.57 -31.38
N LYS A 11 -22.78 10.61 -31.65
CA LYS A 11 -22.25 10.41 -33.01
C LYS A 11 -22.03 8.91 -33.18
N SER A 12 -22.82 8.31 -34.07
CA SER A 12 -22.64 6.94 -34.58
C SER A 12 -21.42 6.90 -35.50
N ILE A 13 -20.52 5.94 -35.26
CA ILE A 13 -19.44 5.56 -36.19
C ILE A 13 -19.97 4.40 -37.04
N PRO A 14 -19.89 4.45 -38.38
CA PRO A 14 -20.30 3.33 -39.23
C PRO A 14 -19.24 2.21 -39.22
N PRO A 15 -19.63 0.93 -39.44
CA PRO A 15 -18.69 -0.18 -39.40
C PRO A 15 -17.85 -0.21 -40.68
N GLN A 16 -16.51 -0.27 -40.54
CA GLN A 16 -15.63 -0.57 -41.66
C GLN A 16 -15.35 -2.07 -41.77
N PRO A 17 -15.30 -2.65 -42.98
CA PRO A 17 -15.02 -4.07 -43.18
C PRO A 17 -13.54 -4.40 -43.00
N ASN A 18 -13.29 -5.58 -42.43
CA ASN A 18 -11.99 -6.22 -42.30
C ASN A 18 -11.27 -6.35 -43.66
N VAL A 19 -10.11 -5.72 -43.80
CA VAL A 19 -9.04 -6.16 -44.72
C VAL A 19 -7.69 -5.97 -44.02
N PHE A 20 -7.12 -7.07 -43.53
CA PHE A 20 -5.69 -7.13 -43.21
C PHE A 20 -4.90 -7.11 -44.51
N LYS A 21 -4.13 -6.06 -44.77
CA LYS A 21 -3.04 -6.05 -45.74
C LYS A 21 -1.71 -5.81 -45.03
N ASN A 22 -0.81 -6.77 -45.18
CA ASN A 22 0.57 -6.72 -44.76
C ASN A 22 1.35 -5.71 -45.63
N ASP A 23 1.42 -4.44 -45.22
CA ASP A 23 2.22 -3.43 -45.93
C ASP A 23 3.32 -2.87 -45.02
N PHE A 24 4.31 -3.71 -44.68
CA PHE A 24 5.59 -3.26 -44.14
C PHE A 24 6.56 -2.95 -45.30
N GLY A 25 6.40 -1.77 -45.89
CA GLY A 25 7.35 -1.20 -46.87
C GLY A 25 7.81 0.18 -46.41
N GLN A 26 9.01 0.60 -46.83
CA GLN A 26 9.61 1.93 -46.54
C GLN A 26 8.68 3.14 -46.81
N ALA A 27 7.61 2.94 -47.59
CA ALA A 27 6.61 3.96 -47.89
C ALA A 27 5.71 4.34 -46.69
N ASN A 28 5.61 3.49 -45.66
CA ASN A 28 4.78 3.72 -44.47
C ASN A 28 5.57 4.23 -43.25
N ILE A 29 6.86 4.56 -43.43
CA ILE A 29 7.59 5.32 -42.40
C ILE A 29 7.00 6.73 -42.39
N PRO A 30 6.47 7.22 -41.26
CA PRO A 30 6.02 8.61 -41.17
C PRO A 30 7.19 9.50 -41.55
N LYS A 31 7.10 10.17 -42.70
CA LYS A 31 8.06 11.19 -43.07
C LYS A 31 7.90 12.29 -42.05
N THR A 32 8.92 12.50 -41.21
CA THR A 32 8.97 13.63 -40.29
C THR A 32 8.69 14.89 -41.10
N ASP A 33 7.70 15.67 -40.70
CA ASP A 33 7.44 16.97 -41.28
C ASP A 33 8.75 17.78 -41.29
N PRO A 34 9.02 18.54 -42.37
CA PRO A 34 10.26 19.31 -42.45
C PRO A 34 10.34 20.23 -41.23
N LEU A 35 11.37 20.02 -40.41
CA LEU A 35 11.68 20.88 -39.28
C LEU A 35 11.72 22.33 -39.79
N PRO A 36 11.00 23.27 -39.14
CA PRO A 36 11.05 24.67 -39.54
C PRO A 36 12.50 25.15 -39.48
N PRO A 37 12.91 26.05 -40.39
CA PRO A 37 14.29 26.51 -40.48
C PRO A 37 14.76 27.03 -39.12
N LEU A 38 15.97 26.63 -38.72
CA LEU A 38 16.65 27.03 -37.49
C LEU A 38 16.89 28.55 -37.52
N HIS A 39 15.87 29.33 -37.17
CA HIS A 39 15.99 30.75 -36.92
C HIS A 39 16.59 30.97 -35.52
N GLY A 40 17.74 31.65 -35.51
CA GLY A 40 18.24 32.44 -34.38
C GLY A 40 18.74 31.66 -33.16
N LYS A 41 19.78 32.21 -32.52
CA LYS A 41 20.34 31.77 -31.23
C LYS A 41 19.37 32.07 -30.07
N VAL A 42 18.21 31.46 -30.09
CA VAL A 42 17.25 31.57 -28.98
C VAL A 42 17.64 30.53 -27.92
N PRO A 43 17.70 30.89 -26.61
CA PRO A 43 17.92 29.93 -25.53
C PRO A 43 16.93 28.76 -25.65
N ILE A 44 17.41 27.54 -25.39
CA ILE A 44 16.63 26.30 -25.50
C ILE A 44 15.26 26.41 -24.79
N ARG A 45 15.20 27.16 -23.69
CA ARG A 45 13.98 27.38 -22.89
C ARG A 45 12.88 28.10 -23.64
N GLU A 46 13.20 29.19 -24.33
CA GLU A 46 12.23 29.99 -25.09
C GLU A 46 11.77 29.25 -26.36
N ARG A 47 12.68 28.45 -26.96
CA ARG A 47 12.33 27.57 -28.08
C ARG A 47 11.37 26.45 -27.67
N LEU A 48 11.52 25.90 -26.47
CA LEU A 48 10.58 24.91 -25.93
C LEU A 48 9.23 25.55 -25.57
N GLN A 49 9.22 26.81 -25.14
CA GLN A 49 7.96 27.54 -24.90
C GLN A 49 7.16 27.78 -26.18
N SER A 50 7.82 28.06 -27.31
CA SER A 50 7.13 28.23 -28.60
C SER A 50 6.62 26.90 -29.20
N TRP A 51 6.97 25.76 -28.61
CA TRP A 51 6.45 24.44 -29.03
C TRP A 51 5.15 24.08 -28.32
N VAL A 52 4.72 24.86 -27.32
CA VAL A 52 3.43 24.71 -26.66
C VAL A 52 2.44 25.64 -27.39
N PRO A 53 1.44 25.12 -28.10
CA PRO A 53 0.40 25.93 -28.73
C PRO A 53 -0.27 26.85 -27.70
N GLU A 54 -0.67 28.06 -28.07
CA GLU A 54 -1.36 28.99 -27.16
C GLU A 54 -2.68 28.41 -26.61
N GLU A 55 -3.32 27.48 -27.33
CA GLU A 55 -4.51 26.73 -26.88
C GLU A 55 -4.21 25.66 -25.82
N ASP A 56 -2.97 25.14 -25.77
CA ASP A 56 -2.50 24.12 -24.80
C ASP A 56 -1.85 24.74 -23.54
N GLN A 57 -1.90 26.07 -23.38
CA GLN A 57 -1.50 26.74 -22.13
C GLN A 57 -2.42 26.39 -20.95
N GLN A 58 -3.57 25.76 -21.22
CA GLN A 58 -4.27 24.99 -20.19
C GLN A 58 -3.39 23.81 -19.82
N ILE A 59 -2.62 23.99 -18.74
CA ILE A 59 -1.80 22.97 -18.06
C ILE A 59 -2.38 21.60 -18.36
N THR A 60 -1.72 20.82 -19.22
CA THR A 60 -2.15 19.45 -19.50
C THR A 60 -2.11 18.72 -18.17
N GLN A 61 -3.26 18.61 -17.51
CA GLN A 61 -3.39 17.89 -16.26
C GLN A 61 -2.94 16.47 -16.57
N LEU A 62 -1.82 16.07 -15.99
CA LEU A 62 -1.34 14.71 -16.14
C LEU A 62 -2.46 13.80 -15.65
N VAL A 63 -3.02 13.01 -16.57
CA VAL A 63 -4.08 12.05 -16.25
C VAL A 63 -3.58 11.21 -15.07
N ALA A 64 -4.29 11.30 -13.95
CA ALA A 64 -3.95 10.53 -12.77
C ALA A 64 -4.13 9.05 -13.10
N ASP A 65 -3.05 8.27 -13.07
CA ASP A 65 -3.08 6.80 -13.15
C ASP A 65 -3.62 6.23 -11.82
N LEU A 66 -4.89 6.54 -11.55
CA LEU A 66 -5.66 6.03 -10.44
C LEU A 66 -6.37 4.77 -10.93
N THR A 67 -5.90 3.63 -10.48
CA THR A 67 -6.58 2.36 -10.73
C THR A 67 -7.91 2.34 -9.99
N PHE A 68 -9.02 2.52 -10.71
CA PHE A 68 -10.37 2.38 -10.14
C PHE A 68 -10.64 0.97 -9.58
N TRP A 69 -10.00 -0.05 -10.16
CA TRP A 69 -10.31 -1.45 -9.89
C TRP A 69 -9.31 -2.16 -8.95
N SER A 70 -8.12 -1.59 -8.75
CA SER A 70 -7.03 -2.18 -7.97
C SER A 70 -6.45 -1.19 -6.97
N LYS A 71 -5.82 -1.70 -5.90
CA LYS A 71 -5.02 -0.88 -4.97
C LYS A 71 -3.62 -0.58 -5.51
N VAL A 72 -3.16 -1.31 -6.52
CA VAL A 72 -1.78 -1.26 -7.03
C VAL A 72 -1.56 0.03 -7.81
N THR A 73 -0.48 0.74 -7.52
CA THR A 73 -0.12 2.00 -8.21
C THR A 73 1.23 1.86 -8.88
N ASN A 74 1.36 2.40 -10.10
CA ASN A 74 2.65 2.46 -10.77
C ASN A 74 3.50 3.59 -10.18
N SER A 75 4.33 3.26 -9.20
CA SER A 75 5.24 4.21 -8.55
C SER A 75 6.61 4.31 -9.25
N ASN A 76 6.94 3.37 -10.15
CA ASN A 76 8.29 3.24 -10.71
C ASN A 76 8.51 4.05 -11.97
N THR A 77 7.51 4.13 -12.86
CA THR A 77 7.63 4.93 -14.09
C THR A 77 6.89 6.26 -14.00
N ARG A 78 6.20 6.52 -12.89
CA ARG A 78 5.44 7.76 -12.70
C ARG A 78 6.36 8.94 -12.39
N PRO A 79 6.21 10.07 -13.11
CA PRO A 79 6.88 11.29 -12.72
C PRO A 79 6.40 11.71 -11.33
N GLN A 80 7.34 11.88 -10.40
CA GLN A 80 7.08 12.33 -9.04
C GLN A 80 6.77 13.82 -9.06
N SER A 81 5.68 14.21 -9.73
CA SER A 81 5.23 15.60 -9.72
C SER A 81 4.51 15.84 -8.40
N THR A 82 5.16 16.52 -7.47
CA THR A 82 4.55 17.09 -6.25
C THR A 82 3.60 18.27 -6.59
N GLY A 83 3.20 18.40 -7.85
CA GLY A 83 2.56 19.56 -8.44
C GLY A 83 1.03 19.49 -8.52
N SER A 84 0.45 18.32 -8.81
CA SER A 84 -0.98 18.21 -9.11
C SER A 84 -1.84 18.07 -7.85
N SER A 85 -2.73 19.02 -7.65
CA SER A 85 -3.73 19.08 -6.57
C SER A 85 -4.70 17.89 -6.55
N GLU A 86 -4.85 17.17 -7.66
CA GLU A 86 -5.63 15.92 -7.75
C GLU A 86 -4.96 14.73 -7.02
N MET A 87 -3.67 14.84 -6.70
CA MET A 87 -2.92 13.80 -5.96
C MET A 87 -2.98 13.95 -4.44
N ASP A 88 -3.58 15.03 -3.95
CA ASP A 88 -3.67 15.35 -2.52
C ASP A 88 -4.80 14.59 -1.80
N HIS A 89 -5.45 13.65 -2.48
CA HIS A 89 -6.34 12.69 -1.84
C HIS A 89 -5.52 11.64 -1.08
N PHE A 90 -5.15 11.97 0.15
CA PHE A 90 -4.57 10.98 1.06
C PHE A 90 -5.64 9.96 1.40
N LYS A 91 -5.35 8.69 1.13
CA LYS A 91 -6.26 7.61 1.53
C LYS A 91 -6.18 7.47 3.05
N SER A 92 -7.32 7.57 3.71
CA SER A 92 -7.52 6.85 4.97
C SER A 92 -7.59 5.37 4.58
N ASP A 93 -6.57 4.58 4.91
CA ASP A 93 -6.69 3.13 4.80
C ASP A 93 -7.72 2.70 5.83
N THR A 94 -8.99 2.60 5.41
CA THR A 94 -10.07 2.03 6.20
C THR A 94 -9.85 0.52 6.32
N VAL A 95 -8.92 0.15 7.20
CA VAL A 95 -8.85 -1.20 7.78
C VAL A 95 -9.14 -1.04 9.28
N GLY A 96 -10.42 -0.88 9.58
CA GLY A 96 -10.93 -0.77 10.95
C GLY A 96 -12.37 -0.26 10.96
N MET A 97 -13.31 -1.15 11.31
CA MET A 97 -14.69 -0.80 11.64
C MET A 97 -14.78 -0.47 13.13
N VAL A 98 -14.24 0.67 13.56
CA VAL A 98 -14.54 1.23 14.90
C VAL A 98 -14.39 2.74 14.82
N GLU A 99 -15.51 3.47 14.77
CA GLU A 99 -15.54 4.85 15.24
C GLU A 99 -15.55 4.77 16.78
N SER A 100 -14.42 5.05 17.43
CA SER A 100 -14.37 5.19 18.88
C SER A 100 -14.37 6.68 19.25
N ASP A 101 -15.43 7.07 19.93
CA ASP A 101 -15.59 8.33 20.64
C ASP A 101 -14.66 8.29 21.87
N GLU A 102 -13.48 8.93 21.82
CA GLU A 102 -12.55 8.97 22.96
C GLU A 102 -12.38 10.37 23.55
N THR A 103 -12.89 10.49 24.77
CA THR A 103 -12.81 11.62 25.71
C THR A 103 -11.38 12.13 25.91
N HIS A 104 -11.24 13.45 25.89
CA HIS A 104 -9.98 14.18 26.06
C HIS A 104 -9.44 14.09 27.50
N ASN A 105 -8.48 13.19 27.77
CA ASN A 105 -7.58 13.36 28.92
C ASN A 105 -6.40 14.26 28.52
N HIS A 106 -6.27 15.37 29.25
CA HIS A 106 -5.44 16.55 28.98
C HIS A 106 -4.22 16.67 29.91
N GLU A 107 -3.74 15.56 30.46
CA GLU A 107 -2.62 15.56 31.42
C GLU A 107 -1.54 14.59 30.93
N ASP A 108 -0.58 15.12 30.17
CA ASP A 108 0.80 14.63 30.04
C ASP A 108 1.53 15.59 29.08
N ASN A 109 1.92 16.76 29.61
CA ASN A 109 2.61 17.80 28.87
C ASN A 109 4.13 17.69 29.05
N GLU A 110 4.73 16.54 28.71
CA GLU A 110 6.20 16.40 28.69
C GLU A 110 6.68 15.52 27.54
N LEU A 111 7.54 16.12 26.69
CA LEU A 111 8.32 15.55 25.58
C LEU A 111 7.59 15.30 24.25
N ALA A 112 8.28 15.58 23.13
CA ALA A 112 7.83 15.27 21.78
C ALA A 112 7.82 13.75 21.59
N ILE A 113 6.66 13.12 21.83
CA ILE A 113 6.45 11.68 21.73
C ILE A 113 6.09 11.32 20.29
N VAL A 114 6.67 10.24 19.78
CA VAL A 114 6.33 9.66 18.48
C VAL A 114 5.05 8.82 18.64
N GLY A 115 4.01 9.11 17.87
CA GLY A 115 2.81 8.26 17.82
C GLY A 115 1.68 8.55 18.82
N THR A 116 1.64 9.73 19.45
CA THR A 116 0.49 10.17 20.27
C THR A 116 -0.44 11.08 19.47
N LYS A 117 -1.76 10.76 19.50
CA LYS A 117 -2.90 11.60 19.07
C LYS A 117 -2.56 12.57 17.92
N THR A 118 -2.49 12.08 16.68
CA THR A 118 -2.09 12.82 15.46
C THR A 118 -3.02 13.95 15.03
N ARG A 119 -3.91 14.41 15.92
CA ARG A 119 -4.96 15.38 15.64
C ARG A 119 -4.83 16.64 16.50
N THR A 120 -3.65 16.93 17.04
CA THR A 120 -3.40 18.21 17.72
C THR A 120 -2.72 19.22 16.78
N PRO A 121 -3.25 20.45 16.63
CA PRO A 121 -2.62 21.46 15.79
C PRO A 121 -1.16 21.69 16.20
N GLY A 122 -0.23 21.63 15.24
CA GLY A 122 1.21 21.75 15.47
C GLY A 122 1.98 20.43 15.41
N ASP A 123 1.28 19.30 15.30
CA ASP A 123 1.92 18.01 15.09
C ASP A 123 2.54 17.90 13.69
N LEU A 124 3.72 17.29 13.61
CA LEU A 124 4.30 16.91 12.33
C LEU A 124 3.80 15.53 11.96
N VAL A 125 3.23 15.39 10.77
CA VAL A 125 2.75 14.12 10.23
C VAL A 125 3.46 13.79 8.93
N GLU A 126 3.84 12.53 8.79
CA GLU A 126 4.28 11.95 7.54
C GLU A 126 3.07 11.45 6.76
N MET A 127 2.87 12.00 5.57
CA MET A 127 1.77 11.67 4.67
C MET A 127 2.33 11.07 3.38
N LYS A 128 1.71 9.98 2.91
CA LYS A 128 2.11 9.34 1.65
C LYS A 128 1.02 9.57 0.60
N GLN A 129 1.36 10.27 -0.47
CA GLN A 129 0.47 10.36 -1.64
C GLN A 129 0.43 9.01 -2.36
N PRO A 130 -0.76 8.51 -2.75
CA PRO A 130 -0.87 7.27 -3.52
C PRO A 130 -0.01 7.31 -4.80
N GLY A 131 0.90 6.34 -4.94
CA GLY A 131 1.83 6.25 -6.06
C GLY A 131 3.03 7.20 -6.01
N SER A 132 3.23 7.94 -4.90
CA SER A 132 4.49 8.65 -4.62
C SER A 132 5.45 7.75 -3.85
N ARG A 133 6.73 7.85 -4.19
CA ARG A 133 7.84 7.19 -3.49
C ARG A 133 8.44 8.07 -2.39
N THR A 134 8.19 9.37 -2.46
CA THR A 134 8.72 10.34 -1.51
C THR A 134 7.64 10.69 -0.50
N PRO A 135 7.90 10.51 0.82
CA PRO A 135 6.96 10.94 1.84
C PRO A 135 6.85 12.47 1.84
N LEU A 136 5.65 12.96 2.14
CA LEU A 136 5.36 14.38 2.28
C LEU A 136 5.17 14.69 3.75
N PHE A 137 5.96 15.62 4.27
CA PHE A 137 5.77 16.12 5.63
C PHE A 137 4.77 17.27 5.63
N GLY A 138 3.84 17.21 6.57
CA GLY A 138 2.87 18.27 6.81
C GLY A 138 2.75 18.57 8.30
N VAL A 139 2.65 19.85 8.64
CA VAL A 139 2.22 20.29 9.96
C VAL A 139 0.69 20.33 9.97
N TYR A 140 0.08 19.66 10.94
CA TYR A 140 -1.37 19.65 11.08
C TYR A 140 -1.88 21.01 11.60
N LEU A 141 -2.81 21.62 10.87
CA LEU A 141 -3.35 22.94 11.20
C LEU A 141 -4.66 22.85 11.99
N GLY A 142 -5.44 21.79 11.78
CA GLY A 142 -6.74 21.60 12.42
C GLY A 142 -7.79 20.97 11.50
N TYR A 143 -9.00 20.85 12.04
CA TYR A 143 -10.18 20.33 11.35
C TYR A 143 -11.18 21.47 11.15
N PHE A 144 -11.38 21.90 9.91
CA PHE A 144 -12.29 23.00 9.54
C PHE A 144 -13.16 22.56 8.36
N GLY A 145 -14.41 23.01 8.28
CA GLY A 145 -15.31 22.67 7.16
C GLY A 145 -15.45 21.17 6.86
N SER A 146 -15.44 20.34 7.91
CA SER A 146 -15.47 18.87 7.80
C SER A 146 -14.26 18.23 7.08
N ARG A 147 -13.10 18.89 7.11
CA ARG A 147 -11.86 18.41 6.50
C ARG A 147 -10.64 18.69 7.36
N HIS A 148 -9.60 17.87 7.21
CA HIS A 148 -8.29 18.06 7.82
C HIS A 148 -7.41 18.95 6.95
N HIS A 149 -6.74 19.91 7.59
CA HIS A 149 -5.86 20.87 6.91
C HIS A 149 -4.41 20.69 7.33
N PHE A 150 -3.52 20.72 6.33
CA PHE A 150 -2.08 20.52 6.51
C PHE A 150 -1.29 21.59 5.77
N TYR A 151 -0.18 22.01 6.36
CA TYR A 151 0.80 22.84 5.67
C TYR A 151 2.08 22.03 5.43
N THR A 152 2.45 21.85 4.16
CA THR A 152 3.48 20.89 3.78
C THR A 152 4.87 21.51 3.68
N ASN A 153 5.91 20.67 3.71
CA ASN A 153 7.30 21.10 3.49
C ASN A 153 7.54 21.74 2.11
N THR A 154 6.65 21.51 1.14
CA THR A 154 6.67 22.17 -0.18
C THR A 154 6.12 23.60 -0.14
N GLY A 155 5.54 24.03 0.98
CA GLY A 155 4.85 25.30 1.14
C GLY A 155 3.42 25.30 0.61
N LYS A 156 2.88 24.12 0.29
CA LYS A 156 1.49 23.96 -0.15
C LYS A 156 0.57 23.67 1.02
N TRP A 157 -0.60 24.29 0.97
CA TRP A 157 -1.73 23.95 1.82
C TRP A 157 -2.50 22.80 1.21
N VAL A 158 -2.72 21.76 2.00
CA VAL A 158 -3.38 20.55 1.56
C VAL A 158 -4.56 20.23 2.46
N ILE A 159 -5.67 19.82 1.84
CA ILE A 159 -6.95 19.56 2.48
C ILE A 159 -7.33 18.11 2.20
N SER A 160 -7.70 17.37 3.25
CA SER A 160 -8.10 15.96 3.11
C SER A 160 -9.32 15.62 3.95
N LEU A 161 -10.16 14.70 3.46
CA LEU A 161 -11.31 14.15 4.21
C LEU A 161 -10.85 13.24 5.35
N GLY A 162 -9.69 12.60 5.20
CA GLY A 162 -9.06 11.73 6.18
C GLY A 162 -7.58 11.57 5.84
N PHE A 163 -6.78 11.14 6.79
CA PHE A 163 -5.36 10.91 6.53
C PHE A 163 -4.87 9.74 7.38
N ASN A 164 -3.84 9.07 6.88
CA ASN A 164 -3.08 8.08 7.61
C ASN A 164 -1.68 8.63 7.83
N ALA A 165 -1.29 8.83 9.10
CA ALA A 165 0.04 9.30 9.45
C ALA A 165 0.91 8.09 9.78
N LEU A 166 1.81 7.72 8.87
CA LEU A 166 2.72 6.58 9.07
C LEU A 166 3.70 6.84 10.21
N PHE A 167 4.10 8.10 10.37
CA PHE A 167 4.93 8.61 11.44
C PHE A 167 4.39 9.97 11.87
N SER A 168 4.44 10.24 13.17
CA SER A 168 4.00 11.52 13.72
C SER A 168 4.87 11.94 14.89
N ILE A 169 5.06 13.25 15.02
CA ILE A 169 5.74 13.87 16.16
C ILE A 169 4.75 14.84 16.80
N SER A 170 4.38 14.55 18.04
CA SER A 170 3.51 15.44 18.81
C SER A 170 4.22 16.73 19.19
N ASN A 171 3.49 17.85 19.19
CA ASN A 171 3.99 19.17 19.60
C ASN A 171 5.27 19.61 18.85
N PHE A 172 5.36 19.32 17.55
CA PHE A 172 6.52 19.70 16.74
C PHE A 172 6.65 21.23 16.61
N VAL A 173 5.52 21.93 16.50
CA VAL A 173 5.45 23.39 16.43
C VAL A 173 4.46 23.93 17.47
N PRO A 174 4.82 24.95 18.27
CA PRO A 174 3.88 25.62 19.16
C PRO A 174 2.70 26.24 18.38
N VAL A 175 1.50 26.20 18.97
CA VAL A 175 0.29 26.75 18.32
C VAL A 175 0.43 28.25 17.97
N ASP A 176 1.24 28.99 18.73
CA ASP A 176 1.51 30.41 18.46
C ASP A 176 2.19 30.65 17.11
N ASP A 177 3.09 29.76 16.70
CA ASP A 177 3.82 29.85 15.43
C ASP A 177 2.93 29.50 14.23
N LEU A 178 1.76 28.90 14.46
CA LEU A 178 0.78 28.58 13.41
C LEU A 178 -0.15 29.75 13.08
N LYS A 179 -0.23 30.78 13.94
CA LYS A 179 -1.13 31.93 13.78
C LYS A 179 -1.04 32.62 12.41
N PRO A 180 0.17 32.88 11.83
CA PRO A 180 0.29 33.53 10.53
C PRO A 180 -0.35 32.74 9.40
N VAL A 181 -0.24 31.40 9.44
CA VAL A 181 -0.82 30.50 8.42
C VAL A 181 -2.33 30.35 8.63
N LEU A 182 -2.76 30.21 9.87
CA LEU A 182 -4.18 30.09 10.23
C LEU A 182 -4.98 31.37 9.94
N ALA A 183 -4.36 32.54 9.98
CA ALA A 183 -5.01 33.81 9.66
C ALA A 183 -5.44 33.92 8.19
N MET A 184 -4.79 33.17 7.29
CA MET A 184 -5.11 33.16 5.86
C MET A 184 -6.17 32.11 5.49
N ILE A 185 -6.57 31.26 6.43
CA ILE A 185 -7.55 30.20 6.20
C ILE A 185 -8.92 30.67 6.68
N PRO A 186 -9.94 30.73 5.80
CA PRO A 186 -11.31 31.03 6.23
C PRO A 186 -11.81 29.96 7.19
N LYS A 187 -12.35 30.34 8.35
CA LYS A 187 -12.85 29.39 9.36
C LYS A 187 -14.29 28.93 9.12
N ASP A 188 -15.09 29.76 8.44
CA ASP A 188 -16.53 29.56 8.25
C ASP A 188 -16.92 29.21 6.80
N ALA A 189 -15.98 28.67 6.01
CA ALA A 189 -16.21 28.32 4.61
C ALA A 189 -16.80 26.91 4.44
N THR A 190 -17.57 26.70 3.38
CA THR A 190 -18.12 25.37 3.04
C THR A 190 -17.05 24.49 2.38
N PRO A 191 -17.23 23.15 2.35
CA PRO A 191 -16.28 22.25 1.69
C PRO A 191 -16.00 22.59 0.21
N ASP A 192 -16.99 23.15 -0.49
CA ASP A 192 -16.87 23.53 -1.89
C ASP A 192 -16.08 24.83 -2.05
N ASP A 193 -16.26 25.80 -1.15
CA ASP A 193 -15.46 27.03 -1.11
C ASP A 193 -13.98 26.73 -0.86
N PHE A 194 -13.68 25.77 0.02
CA PHE A 194 -12.29 25.34 0.26
C PHE A 194 -11.65 24.71 -0.98
N GLU A 195 -12.42 23.98 -1.79
CA GLU A 195 -11.93 23.41 -3.05
C GLU A 195 -11.71 24.49 -4.12
N GLU A 196 -12.56 25.52 -4.15
CA GLU A 196 -12.38 26.67 -5.03
C GLU A 196 -11.14 27.46 -4.66
N ILE A 197 -10.94 27.80 -3.38
CA ILE A 197 -9.74 28.49 -2.89
C ILE A 197 -8.48 27.69 -3.20
N ARG A 198 -8.54 26.35 -3.06
CA ARG A 198 -7.43 25.45 -3.42
C ARG A 198 -7.15 25.47 -4.93
N ARG A 199 -8.19 25.47 -5.77
CA ARG A 199 -8.08 25.50 -7.23
C ARG A 199 -7.53 26.84 -7.74
N GLU A 200 -7.91 27.93 -7.10
CA GLU A 200 -7.45 29.28 -7.42
C GLU A 200 -6.07 29.61 -6.82
N GLU A 201 -5.42 28.66 -6.13
CA GLU A 201 -4.16 28.83 -5.41
C GLU A 201 -4.16 29.99 -4.38
N LYS A 202 -5.35 30.38 -3.89
CA LYS A 202 -5.55 31.47 -2.89
C LYS A 202 -5.32 30.99 -1.44
N GLY A 203 -4.60 29.89 -1.25
CA GLY A 203 -4.28 29.36 0.07
C GLY A 203 -3.17 30.15 0.79
N PRO A 204 -2.80 29.72 2.02
CA PRO A 204 -1.69 30.31 2.76
C PRO A 204 -0.42 30.42 1.93
N SER A 205 0.18 31.61 1.90
CA SER A 205 1.35 31.85 1.08
C SER A 205 2.59 31.09 1.61
N ARG A 206 3.55 30.85 0.72
CA ARG A 206 4.83 30.25 1.11
C ARG A 206 5.61 31.10 2.09
N GLU A 207 5.44 32.42 2.03
CA GLU A 207 6.08 33.37 2.94
C GLU A 207 5.50 33.27 4.35
N ALA A 208 4.19 33.10 4.47
CA ALA A 208 3.51 32.96 5.77
C ALA A 208 3.94 31.71 6.55
N GLY A 209 4.28 30.63 5.85
CA GLY A 209 4.75 29.37 6.44
C GLY A 209 6.25 29.14 6.34
N ALA A 210 7.06 30.17 6.04
CA ALA A 210 8.50 30.02 5.83
C ALA A 210 9.23 29.39 7.03
N ASP A 211 8.86 29.78 8.25
CA ASP A 211 9.41 29.21 9.50
C ASP A 211 9.07 27.72 9.64
N LEU A 212 7.83 27.33 9.32
CA LEU A 212 7.39 25.92 9.33
C LEU A 212 8.18 25.09 8.32
N ILE A 213 8.41 25.62 7.12
CA ILE A 213 9.20 24.96 6.08
C ILE A 213 10.64 24.79 6.55
N GLN A 214 11.23 25.80 7.20
CA GLN A 214 12.59 25.73 7.71
C GLN A 214 12.72 24.68 8.82
N LYS A 215 11.78 24.62 9.76
CA LYS A 215 11.74 23.60 10.83
C LYS A 215 11.59 22.19 10.25
N MET A 216 10.67 21.97 9.32
CA MET A 216 10.50 20.68 8.64
C MET A 216 11.76 20.27 7.87
N ARG A 217 12.41 21.21 7.18
CA ARG A 217 13.66 20.96 6.45
C ARG A 217 14.80 20.59 7.38
N ALA A 218 14.95 21.29 8.51
CA ALA A 218 15.95 20.98 9.52
C ALA A 218 15.75 19.55 10.06
N PHE A 219 14.50 19.18 10.37
CA PHE A 219 14.16 17.83 10.79
C PHE A 219 14.55 16.77 9.75
N THR A 220 14.25 17.00 8.45
CA THR A 220 14.65 16.08 7.38
C THR A 220 16.16 15.93 7.27
N LEU A 221 16.91 17.03 7.38
CA LEU A 221 18.38 16.99 7.33
C LEU A 221 18.97 16.21 8.52
N ASP A 222 18.45 16.43 9.72
CA ASP A 222 18.88 15.71 10.93
C ASP A 222 18.61 14.20 10.81
N ALA A 223 17.46 13.84 10.22
CA ALA A 223 17.11 12.44 10.01
C ALA A 223 17.97 11.78 8.93
N ASP A 224 18.26 12.49 7.83
CA ASP A 224 19.16 12.01 6.78
C ASP A 224 20.59 11.81 7.31
N GLN A 225 21.07 12.72 8.17
CA GLN A 225 22.35 12.56 8.85
C GLN A 225 22.36 11.30 9.74
N ALA A 226 21.35 11.13 10.59
CA ALA A 226 21.24 9.95 11.45
C ALA A 226 21.15 8.64 10.65
N TYR A 227 20.46 8.66 9.50
CA TYR A 227 20.40 7.55 8.55
C TYR A 227 21.77 7.23 7.96
N GLN A 228 22.52 8.24 7.53
CA GLN A 228 23.87 8.07 6.95
C GLN A 228 24.87 7.51 7.98
N GLU A 229 24.85 8.02 9.21
CA GLU A 229 25.72 7.54 10.30
C GLU A 229 25.45 6.06 10.65
N SER A 230 24.20 5.61 10.47
CA SER A 230 23.75 4.27 10.83
C SER A 230 23.54 3.33 9.63
N LEU A 231 23.99 3.73 8.43
CA LEU A 231 23.64 3.08 7.15
C LEU A 231 23.93 1.57 7.14
N ASN A 232 25.09 1.16 7.65
CA ASN A 232 25.52 -0.24 7.66
C ASN A 232 24.56 -1.15 8.45
N ASN A 233 24.04 -0.66 9.57
CA ASN A 233 23.13 -1.42 10.42
C ASN A 233 21.71 -1.38 9.84
N LEU A 234 21.27 -0.21 9.34
CA LEU A 234 19.94 -0.02 8.77
C LEU A 234 19.74 -0.85 7.49
N ASP A 235 20.74 -0.90 6.59
CA ASP A 235 20.67 -1.75 5.39
C ASP A 235 20.70 -3.25 5.72
N ARG A 236 21.34 -3.60 6.85
CA ARG A 236 21.40 -4.98 7.38
C ARG A 236 20.32 -5.26 8.41
N ALA A 237 19.35 -4.37 8.60
CA ALA A 237 18.32 -4.50 9.64
C ALA A 237 17.59 -5.84 9.55
N ARG A 238 17.32 -6.30 8.31
CA ARG A 238 16.75 -7.63 8.05
C ARG A 238 17.52 -8.76 8.70
N SER A 239 18.85 -8.79 8.62
CA SER A 239 19.66 -9.88 9.17
C SER A 239 19.89 -9.75 10.67
N LEU A 240 19.82 -8.53 11.21
CA LEU A 240 20.06 -8.27 12.63
C LEU A 240 18.81 -8.54 13.48
N VAL A 241 17.63 -8.19 12.95
CA VAL A 241 16.38 -8.21 13.71
C VAL A 241 15.57 -9.49 13.47
N SER A 242 15.54 -9.99 12.23
CA SER A 242 14.70 -11.16 11.90
C SER A 242 15.24 -12.44 12.51
N ASP A 243 14.31 -13.30 12.95
CA ASP A 243 14.63 -14.68 13.29
C ASP A 243 14.69 -15.53 12.01
N GLY A 244 15.39 -16.66 12.06
CA GLY A 244 15.39 -17.63 10.98
C GLY A 244 14.03 -18.28 10.75
N LYS A 245 13.22 -18.48 11.80
CA LYS A 245 12.00 -19.31 11.71
C LYS A 245 10.72 -18.69 12.28
N ARG A 246 10.80 -17.72 13.18
CA ARG A 246 9.64 -17.20 13.91
C ARG A 246 9.39 -15.73 13.62
N THR A 247 8.11 -15.38 13.52
CA THR A 247 7.69 -13.98 13.46
C THR A 247 7.91 -13.33 14.82
N LYS A 248 8.50 -12.14 14.84
CA LYS A 248 8.72 -11.35 16.06
C LYS A 248 7.87 -10.09 16.03
N TYR A 249 7.57 -9.57 17.21
CA TYR A 249 6.90 -8.28 17.37
C TYR A 249 7.79 -7.39 18.21
N LEU A 250 8.25 -6.27 17.64
CA LEU A 250 9.12 -5.30 18.33
C LEU A 250 8.60 -3.89 18.09
N SER A 251 8.72 -3.04 19.09
CA SER A 251 8.43 -1.61 19.00
C SER A 251 9.50 -0.86 18.21
N LEU A 252 9.16 0.34 17.70
CA LEU A 252 10.14 1.20 17.03
C LEU A 252 11.33 1.55 17.94
N PHE A 253 11.07 1.70 19.24
CA PHE A 253 12.10 2.01 20.23
C PHE A 253 13.07 0.85 20.44
N GLU A 254 12.57 -0.39 20.56
CA GLU A 254 13.42 -1.58 20.65
C GLU A 254 14.22 -1.79 19.36
N LEU A 255 13.61 -1.53 18.20
CA LEU A 255 14.31 -1.59 16.92
C LEU A 255 15.40 -0.54 16.82
N ALA A 256 15.15 0.68 17.30
CA ALA A 256 16.14 1.73 17.36
C ALA A 256 17.32 1.35 18.27
N ASP A 257 17.07 0.72 19.43
CA ASP A 257 18.12 0.25 20.34
C ASP A 257 19.02 -0.83 19.71
N ILE A 258 18.47 -1.65 18.80
CA ILE A 258 19.22 -2.69 18.07
C ILE A 258 20.01 -2.10 16.90
N LEU A 259 19.40 -1.17 16.16
CA LEU A 259 19.91 -0.71 14.85
C LEU A 259 20.79 0.53 14.95
N LEU A 260 20.50 1.45 15.86
CA LEU A 260 21.23 2.71 15.99
C LEU A 260 22.42 2.57 16.94
N PRO A 261 23.52 3.31 16.68
CA PRO A 261 24.62 3.40 17.62
C PRO A 261 24.20 4.13 18.89
N GLN A 262 24.72 3.69 20.03
CA GLN A 262 24.44 4.30 21.34
C GLN A 262 24.88 5.77 21.44
N SER A 263 25.80 6.22 20.57
CA SER A 263 26.22 7.62 20.46
C SER A 263 25.09 8.58 20.10
N LEU A 264 24.05 8.11 19.39
CA LEU A 264 22.89 8.91 19.01
C LEU A 264 21.83 9.02 20.12
N LYS A 265 22.02 8.29 21.23
CA LYS A 265 21.07 8.24 22.34
C LYS A 265 21.28 9.45 23.25
N LYS A 266 20.25 10.30 23.37
CA LYS A 266 20.24 11.44 24.30
C LYS A 266 19.57 10.98 25.60
N GLY A 267 20.39 10.51 26.55
CA GLY A 267 19.89 9.95 27.81
C GLY A 267 19.32 8.55 27.62
N LYS A 268 18.02 8.36 27.90
CA LYS A 268 17.33 7.06 27.71
C LYS A 268 16.61 6.92 26.37
N HIS A 269 16.51 7.98 25.57
CA HIS A 269 15.72 7.99 24.34
C HIS A 269 16.55 8.49 23.14
N PHE A 270 16.17 8.04 21.95
CA PHE A 270 16.70 8.57 20.70
C PHE A 270 15.95 9.86 20.31
N SER A 271 16.61 10.72 19.53
CA SER A 271 15.91 11.88 18.96
C SER A 271 14.80 11.43 18.00
N PRO A 272 13.71 12.21 17.84
CA PRO A 272 12.66 11.89 16.88
C PRO A 272 13.18 11.76 15.44
N ALA A 273 14.20 12.54 15.07
CA ALA A 273 14.85 12.45 13.76
C ALA A 273 15.58 11.11 13.56
N ALA A 274 16.26 10.61 14.60
CA ALA A 274 16.90 9.29 14.54
C ALA A 274 15.87 8.14 14.50
N LEU A 275 14.75 8.27 15.22
CA LEU A 275 13.64 7.31 15.14
C LEU A 275 13.00 7.31 13.75
N TYR A 276 12.86 8.48 13.11
CA TYR A 276 12.38 8.60 11.74
C TYR A 276 13.34 7.95 10.73
N ALA A 277 14.66 8.07 10.93
CA ALA A 277 15.64 7.38 10.12
C ALA A 277 15.48 5.85 10.16
N VAL A 278 15.23 5.29 11.35
CA VAL A 278 14.93 3.85 11.53
C VAL A 278 13.62 3.51 10.83
N HIS A 279 12.55 4.26 11.09
CA HIS A 279 11.25 4.05 10.46
C HIS A 279 11.37 4.02 8.92
N THR A 280 12.03 5.02 8.33
CA THR A 280 12.28 5.09 6.89
C THR A 280 13.02 3.85 6.38
N ALA A 281 14.04 3.37 7.10
CA ALA A 281 14.79 2.17 6.74
C ALA A 281 13.93 0.89 6.77
N LEU A 282 13.05 0.78 7.76
CA LEU A 282 12.13 -0.35 7.91
C LEU A 282 11.08 -0.34 6.80
N TYR A 283 10.48 0.82 6.50
CA TYR A 283 9.49 0.96 5.44
C TYR A 283 10.05 0.72 4.04
N ARG A 284 11.34 1.01 3.78
CA ARG A 284 11.99 0.60 2.51
C ARG A 284 11.98 -0.91 2.28
N ASN A 285 11.81 -1.69 3.33
CA ASN A 285 11.77 -3.15 3.31
C ASN A 285 10.32 -3.65 3.48
N ASP A 286 9.44 -3.28 2.54
CA ASP A 286 7.97 -3.44 2.59
C ASP A 286 7.46 -4.79 3.13
N PHE A 287 8.13 -5.90 2.81
CA PHE A 287 7.67 -7.25 3.17
C PHE A 287 8.09 -7.69 4.58
N ILE A 288 9.27 -7.28 5.05
CA ILE A 288 9.88 -7.87 6.26
C ILE A 288 9.32 -7.21 7.52
N PHE A 289 9.20 -5.88 7.49
CA PHE A 289 8.80 -5.08 8.63
C PHE A 289 7.43 -4.49 8.34
N ARG A 290 6.41 -5.00 9.02
CA ARG A 290 5.03 -4.56 8.83
C ARG A 290 4.52 -3.85 10.07
N PRO A 291 4.02 -2.60 9.97
CA PRO A 291 3.33 -1.97 11.10
C PRO A 291 2.01 -2.70 11.38
N LEU A 292 1.77 -3.08 12.64
CA LEU A 292 0.55 -3.81 13.04
C LEU A 292 -0.71 -2.92 13.11
N SER A 293 -0.53 -1.61 13.34
CA SER A 293 -1.62 -0.64 13.40
C SER A 293 -1.50 0.37 12.24
N PRO A 294 -2.01 0.05 11.04
CA PRO A 294 -2.06 1.00 9.95
C PRO A 294 -3.28 1.94 10.00
N SER A 295 -4.25 1.75 10.89
CA SER A 295 -5.39 2.68 11.01
C SER A 295 -5.08 3.82 11.99
N ALA A 296 -5.38 5.04 11.54
CA ALA A 296 -5.10 6.30 12.23
C ALA A 296 -5.65 6.36 13.67
N ASP A 297 -6.73 5.61 13.94
CA ASP A 297 -7.43 5.61 15.23
C ASP A 297 -6.83 4.64 16.25
N CYS A 298 -5.90 3.75 15.86
CA CYS A 298 -5.29 2.77 16.76
C CYS A 298 -3.75 2.76 16.76
N HIS A 299 -3.12 3.90 16.43
CA HIS A 299 -1.69 4.07 16.63
C HIS A 299 -1.36 3.94 18.12
N ARG A 300 -0.79 2.78 18.50
CA ARG A 300 -0.16 2.63 19.81
C ARG A 300 1.09 3.49 19.85
N ARG A 301 1.32 4.14 21.00
CA ARG A 301 2.49 5.00 21.28
C ARG A 301 3.84 4.37 20.91
N GLU A 302 3.92 3.05 20.86
CA GLU A 302 5.17 2.31 20.66
C GLU A 302 5.47 1.91 19.21
N HIS A 303 4.56 2.16 18.25
CA HIS A 303 4.70 1.75 16.84
C HIS A 303 5.19 0.30 16.70
N LEU A 304 4.30 -0.67 16.96
CA LEU A 304 4.63 -2.09 16.94
C LEU A 304 4.77 -2.63 15.51
N PHE A 305 5.90 -3.29 15.24
CA PHE A 305 6.19 -3.94 13.96
C PHE A 305 6.12 -5.46 14.08
N GLU A 306 5.42 -6.11 13.14
CA GLU A 306 5.54 -7.53 12.82
C GLU A 306 6.77 -7.74 11.93
N ILE A 307 7.73 -8.54 12.39
CA ILE A 307 8.96 -8.87 11.69
C ILE A 307 8.84 -10.30 11.15
N PHE A 308 8.86 -10.43 9.83
CA PHE A 308 8.80 -11.72 9.17
C PHE A 308 10.12 -12.49 9.26
N PRO A 309 10.07 -13.84 9.29
CA PRO A 309 11.26 -14.67 9.30
C PRO A 309 12.14 -14.47 8.06
N TYR A 310 13.45 -14.61 8.23
CA TYR A 310 14.40 -14.46 7.12
C TYR A 310 14.18 -15.47 5.99
N GLN A 311 13.75 -16.69 6.31
CA GLN A 311 13.48 -17.74 5.32
C GLN A 311 12.37 -17.36 4.33
N ASP A 312 11.37 -16.64 4.81
CA ASP A 312 10.23 -16.21 4.00
C ASP A 312 10.64 -15.16 2.97
N LEU A 313 11.52 -14.24 3.37
CA LEU A 313 12.15 -13.29 2.45
C LEU A 313 12.99 -13.99 1.37
N LEU A 314 13.79 -14.99 1.76
CA LEU A 314 14.62 -15.73 0.80
C LEU A 314 13.77 -16.47 -0.24
N MET A 315 12.62 -17.01 0.17
CA MET A 315 11.66 -17.63 -0.74
C MET A 315 11.12 -16.62 -1.76
N ILE A 316 10.66 -15.45 -1.31
CA ILE A 316 10.14 -14.41 -2.22
C ILE A 316 11.20 -13.95 -3.21
N ASN A 317 12.42 -13.68 -2.73
CA ASN A 317 13.51 -13.25 -3.60
C ASN A 317 13.87 -14.33 -4.63
N ARG A 318 13.83 -15.61 -4.24
CA ARG A 318 14.04 -16.73 -5.18
C ARG A 318 12.98 -16.75 -6.27
N VAL A 319 11.69 -16.64 -5.90
CA VAL A 319 10.58 -16.58 -6.87
C VAL A 319 10.75 -15.39 -7.81
N SER A 320 11.01 -14.20 -7.27
CA SER A 320 11.24 -12.98 -8.07
C SER A 320 12.40 -13.13 -9.05
N LEU A 321 13.52 -13.74 -8.63
CA LEU A 321 14.66 -14.02 -9.52
C LEU A 321 14.29 -14.99 -10.65
N MET A 322 13.54 -16.06 -10.36
CA MET A 322 13.12 -17.03 -11.38
C MET A 322 12.13 -16.42 -12.39
N VAL A 323 11.20 -15.58 -11.92
CA VAL A 323 10.26 -14.86 -12.79
C VAL A 323 10.97 -13.84 -13.65
N ARG A 324 11.96 -13.13 -13.08
CA ARG A 324 12.80 -12.18 -13.82
C ARG A 324 13.62 -12.89 -14.91
N ASP A 325 14.24 -14.02 -14.59
CA ASP A 325 15.02 -14.82 -15.54
C ASP A 325 14.15 -15.31 -16.72
N TYR A 326 12.93 -15.78 -16.41
CA TYR A 326 11.94 -16.11 -17.42
C TYR A 326 11.60 -14.92 -18.31
N THR A 327 11.35 -13.74 -17.72
CA THR A 327 11.00 -12.52 -18.45
C THR A 327 12.13 -12.07 -19.37
N ILE A 328 13.38 -12.08 -18.89
CA ILE A 328 14.57 -11.74 -19.68
C ILE A 328 14.75 -12.73 -20.83
N THR A 329 14.63 -14.03 -20.57
CA THR A 329 14.75 -15.07 -21.58
C THR A 329 13.66 -14.95 -22.65
N ARG A 330 12.42 -14.69 -22.23
CA ARG A 330 11.29 -14.43 -23.13
C ARG A 330 11.48 -13.16 -23.96
N ALA A 331 12.02 -12.10 -23.38
CA ALA A 331 12.28 -10.85 -24.12
C ALA A 331 13.37 -11.02 -25.19
N ARG A 332 14.32 -11.95 -25.01
CA ARG A 332 15.38 -12.26 -25.97
C ARG A 332 14.92 -13.16 -27.12
N LYS A 333 13.87 -13.98 -26.91
CA LYS A 333 13.33 -14.88 -27.92
C LYS A 333 12.12 -14.25 -28.62
N LEU A 334 12.13 -14.24 -29.95
CA LEU A 334 10.98 -13.79 -30.76
C LEU A 334 9.79 -14.76 -30.71
N LYS A 335 10.07 -16.05 -30.50
CA LYS A 335 9.05 -17.10 -30.42
C LYS A 335 8.72 -17.42 -28.96
N PRO A 336 7.46 -17.76 -28.63
CA PRO A 336 7.13 -18.28 -27.31
C PRO A 336 7.94 -19.56 -27.04
N PRO A 337 8.36 -19.79 -25.78
CA PRO A 337 9.09 -21.01 -25.43
C PRO A 337 8.20 -22.23 -25.65
N THR A 338 8.79 -23.31 -26.16
CA THR A 338 8.11 -24.61 -26.26
C THR A 338 7.98 -25.23 -24.87
N ASP A 339 7.06 -26.19 -24.72
CA ASP A 339 6.85 -26.86 -23.44
C ASP A 339 8.13 -27.59 -22.97
N GLU A 340 8.89 -28.20 -23.90
CA GLU A 340 10.21 -28.79 -23.61
C GLU A 340 11.21 -27.76 -23.04
N GLU A 341 11.24 -26.53 -23.57
CA GLU A 341 12.10 -25.47 -23.05
C GLU A 341 11.66 -24.99 -21.66
N LEU A 342 10.35 -25.01 -21.39
CA LEU A 342 9.79 -24.65 -20.09
C LEU A 342 10.14 -25.69 -19.02
N GLU A 343 10.07 -26.98 -19.35
CA GLU A 343 10.38 -28.08 -18.42
C GLU A 343 11.80 -28.00 -17.85
N LEU A 344 12.76 -27.50 -18.64
CA LEU A 344 14.16 -27.31 -18.20
C LEU A 344 14.30 -26.34 -17.02
N THR A 345 13.31 -25.46 -16.81
CA THR A 345 13.34 -24.46 -15.75
C THR A 345 12.38 -24.84 -14.61
N GLY A 346 12.77 -24.53 -13.37
CA GLY A 346 11.89 -24.75 -12.21
C GLY A 346 10.59 -23.92 -12.26
N PHE A 347 10.61 -22.78 -12.98
CA PHE A 347 9.42 -21.96 -13.20
C PHE A 347 8.54 -22.53 -14.31
N GLY A 348 9.11 -22.92 -15.45
CA GLY A 348 8.32 -23.48 -16.55
C GLY A 348 7.69 -24.83 -16.20
N SER A 349 8.40 -25.71 -15.50
CA SER A 349 7.82 -26.96 -14.96
C SER A 349 6.68 -26.71 -13.96
N PHE A 350 6.70 -25.61 -13.21
CA PHE A 350 5.55 -25.19 -12.39
C PHE A 350 4.37 -24.76 -13.28
N ILE A 351 4.63 -23.94 -14.29
CA ILE A 351 3.60 -23.41 -15.21
C ILE A 351 2.89 -24.54 -15.96
N LEU A 352 3.63 -25.51 -16.52
CA LEU A 352 3.03 -26.63 -17.25
C LEU A 352 2.13 -27.47 -16.35
N LYS A 353 2.64 -27.87 -15.19
CA LYS A 353 1.85 -28.62 -14.21
C LYS A 353 0.62 -27.85 -13.72
N ALA A 354 0.74 -26.55 -13.48
CA ALA A 354 -0.38 -25.71 -13.09
C ALA A 354 -1.45 -25.64 -14.20
N ARG A 355 -1.04 -25.55 -15.47
CA ARG A 355 -1.98 -25.58 -16.60
C ARG A 355 -2.77 -26.88 -16.64
N ASP A 356 -2.10 -28.01 -16.51
CA ASP A 356 -2.73 -29.33 -16.58
C ASP A 356 -3.79 -29.51 -15.47
N VAL A 357 -3.42 -29.16 -14.23
CA VAL A 357 -4.33 -29.23 -13.08
C VAL A 357 -5.55 -28.33 -13.27
N ILE A 358 -5.34 -27.10 -13.73
CA ILE A 358 -6.45 -26.15 -13.93
C ILE A 358 -7.36 -26.61 -15.05
N LEU A 359 -6.83 -27.06 -16.18
CA LEU A 359 -7.64 -27.54 -17.30
C LEU A 359 -8.48 -28.76 -16.89
N ALA A 360 -7.91 -29.68 -16.10
CA ALA A 360 -8.65 -30.81 -15.54
C ALA A 360 -9.78 -30.34 -14.59
N ASN A 361 -9.51 -29.38 -13.72
CA ASN A 361 -10.51 -28.86 -12.78
C ASN A 361 -11.60 -28.02 -13.47
N ARG A 362 -11.26 -27.31 -14.55
CA ARG A 362 -12.21 -26.54 -15.37
C ARG A 362 -13.27 -27.41 -16.05
N GLN A 363 -12.96 -28.68 -16.33
CA GLN A 363 -13.97 -29.63 -16.81
C GLN A 363 -15.06 -29.89 -15.76
N LYS A 364 -14.72 -29.79 -14.47
CA LYS A 364 -15.64 -30.04 -13.36
C LYS A 364 -16.35 -28.77 -12.86
N ARG A 365 -15.74 -27.59 -13.03
CA ARG A 365 -16.29 -26.30 -12.57
C ARG A 365 -15.84 -25.14 -13.46
N SER A 366 -16.77 -24.25 -13.82
CA SER A 366 -16.46 -23.03 -14.56
C SER A 366 -15.82 -21.95 -13.68
N TRP A 367 -14.92 -21.17 -14.28
CA TRP A 367 -14.26 -20.04 -13.64
C TRP A 367 -15.06 -18.73 -13.86
N THR A 368 -14.89 -17.75 -12.97
CA THR A 368 -15.41 -16.39 -13.19
C THR A 368 -14.33 -15.32 -12.96
N PRO A 369 -14.35 -14.22 -13.73
CA PRO A 369 -13.36 -13.15 -13.61
C PRO A 369 -13.50 -12.28 -12.35
N TYR A 370 -14.49 -12.55 -11.49
CA TYR A 370 -14.81 -11.72 -10.33
C TYR A 370 -14.13 -12.15 -9.03
N GLY A 371 -13.17 -13.08 -9.08
CA GLY A 371 -12.41 -13.49 -7.89
C GLY A 371 -13.06 -14.60 -7.06
N VAL A 372 -14.09 -15.28 -7.58
CA VAL A 372 -14.76 -16.41 -6.93
C VAL A 372 -15.17 -17.45 -7.98
N LEU A 373 -14.98 -18.73 -7.69
CA LEU A 373 -15.43 -19.80 -8.59
C LEU A 373 -16.97 -19.90 -8.67
N ALA A 374 -17.48 -20.36 -9.82
CA ALA A 374 -18.91 -20.58 -9.97
C ALA A 374 -19.40 -21.68 -9.01
N PRO A 375 -20.62 -21.55 -8.44
CA PRO A 375 -21.21 -22.60 -7.61
C PRO A 375 -21.30 -23.92 -8.39
N SER A 376 -20.87 -25.03 -7.80
CA SER A 376 -21.14 -26.37 -8.36
C SER A 376 -21.57 -27.34 -7.27
N SER A 377 -22.42 -28.30 -7.63
CA SER A 377 -22.95 -29.31 -6.72
C SER A 377 -21.87 -30.33 -6.36
N GLY A 378 -21.30 -30.19 -5.16
CA GLY A 378 -20.57 -31.28 -4.47
C GLY A 378 -19.24 -31.73 -5.08
N VAL A 379 -18.62 -30.93 -5.96
CA VAL A 379 -17.34 -31.31 -6.57
C VAL A 379 -16.18 -31.03 -5.61
N THR A 380 -15.55 -32.10 -5.11
CA THR A 380 -14.21 -32.05 -4.52
C THR A 380 -13.18 -31.85 -5.62
N ILE A 381 -12.41 -30.77 -5.52
CA ILE A 381 -11.28 -30.49 -6.40
C ILE A 381 -10.13 -31.44 -5.99
N GLU A 382 -9.49 -32.07 -6.97
CA GLU A 382 -8.35 -32.95 -6.70
C GLU A 382 -7.12 -32.09 -6.37
N THR A 383 -6.52 -32.33 -5.20
CA THR A 383 -5.30 -31.65 -4.78
C THR A 383 -4.10 -32.35 -5.41
N ALA A 384 -3.38 -31.66 -6.29
CA ALA A 384 -2.14 -32.19 -6.86
C ALA A 384 -1.00 -32.15 -5.84
N GLU A 385 -0.09 -33.13 -5.88
CA GLU A 385 1.14 -33.09 -5.11
C GLU A 385 2.14 -32.11 -5.73
N TRP A 386 2.73 -31.21 -4.95
CA TRP A 386 3.66 -30.20 -5.44
C TRP A 386 5.07 -30.43 -4.91
N SER A 387 6.08 -30.25 -5.77
CA SER A 387 7.47 -30.25 -5.31
C SER A 387 7.76 -29.03 -4.43
N ARG A 388 8.80 -29.11 -3.60
CA ARG A 388 9.20 -27.98 -2.73
C ARG A 388 9.44 -26.67 -3.49
N LYS A 389 10.03 -26.74 -4.69
CA LYS A 389 10.27 -25.55 -5.54
C LYS A 389 8.96 -24.99 -6.10
N GLN A 390 8.01 -25.85 -6.45
CA GLN A 390 6.69 -25.43 -6.92
C GLN A 390 5.86 -24.80 -5.80
N MET A 391 5.99 -25.32 -4.57
CA MET A 391 5.35 -24.76 -3.39
C MET A 391 5.81 -23.33 -3.07
N ASP A 392 7.05 -22.95 -3.39
CA ASP A 392 7.51 -21.57 -3.23
C ASP A 392 6.65 -20.59 -4.08
N PHE A 393 6.30 -20.96 -5.32
CA PHE A 393 5.43 -20.14 -6.18
C PHE A 393 3.99 -20.06 -5.66
N ILE A 394 3.43 -21.18 -5.20
CA ILE A 394 2.08 -21.23 -4.63
C ILE A 394 2.01 -20.37 -3.38
N ARG A 395 2.98 -20.51 -2.46
CA ARG A 395 3.05 -19.72 -1.22
C ARG A 395 3.23 -18.23 -1.51
N PHE A 396 4.04 -17.88 -2.52
CA PHE A 396 4.17 -16.49 -2.98
C PHE A 396 2.83 -15.93 -3.48
N LEU A 397 2.09 -16.66 -4.31
CA LEU A 397 0.79 -16.23 -4.82
C LEU A 397 -0.27 -16.17 -3.72
N GLU A 398 -0.24 -17.09 -2.75
CA GLU A 398 -1.10 -17.07 -1.57
C GLU A 398 -0.86 -15.79 -0.75
N TRP A 399 0.40 -15.44 -0.51
CA TRP A 399 0.77 -14.20 0.18
C TRP A 399 0.37 -12.95 -0.57
N TRP A 400 0.49 -12.98 -1.89
CA TRP A 400 0.14 -11.87 -2.75
C TRP A 400 -1.38 -11.65 -2.84
N ALA A 401 -2.15 -12.73 -2.96
CA ALA A 401 -3.59 -12.68 -3.15
C ALA A 401 -4.37 -12.47 -1.84
N SER A 402 -3.90 -13.06 -0.74
CA SER A 402 -4.73 -13.30 0.45
C SER A 402 -4.39 -12.39 1.62
N TYR A 403 -3.10 -12.11 1.88
CA TYR A 403 -2.65 -11.53 3.15
C TYR A 403 -2.30 -10.03 3.09
N ASP A 404 -2.54 -9.38 1.95
CA ASP A 404 -2.25 -7.96 1.71
C ASP A 404 -0.84 -7.58 2.23
N LEU A 405 0.15 -8.45 1.97
CA LEU A 405 1.52 -8.38 2.55
C LEU A 405 2.44 -7.39 1.85
N PHE A 406 2.04 -6.92 0.67
CA PHE A 406 2.85 -6.06 -0.18
C PHE A 406 2.20 -4.68 -0.26
N ASP A 407 2.99 -3.62 -0.06
CA ASP A 407 2.54 -2.24 -0.27
C ASP A 407 2.06 -2.07 -1.72
N ALA A 408 1.08 -1.19 -1.93
CA ALA A 408 0.49 -0.90 -3.25
C ALA A 408 1.51 -0.53 -4.34
N SER A 409 2.70 -0.05 -3.94
CA SER A 409 3.77 0.35 -4.83
C SER A 409 4.85 -0.72 -5.05
N SER A 410 4.66 -1.91 -4.46
CA SER A 410 5.66 -2.97 -4.43
C SER A 410 5.88 -3.63 -5.79
N ARG A 411 7.13 -3.93 -6.13
CA ARG A 411 7.49 -4.63 -7.37
C ARG A 411 6.91 -6.04 -7.48
N PHE A 412 6.58 -6.67 -6.35
CA PHE A 412 6.06 -8.04 -6.32
C PHE A 412 4.68 -8.17 -6.97
N HIS A 413 3.94 -7.07 -7.13
CA HIS A 413 2.72 -7.07 -7.94
C HIS A 413 3.00 -7.42 -9.40
N ALA A 414 4.11 -6.95 -9.96
CA ALA A 414 4.50 -7.30 -11.33
C ALA A 414 4.88 -8.79 -11.43
N ASP A 415 5.62 -9.31 -10.45
CA ASP A 415 6.01 -10.73 -10.43
C ASP A 415 4.78 -11.64 -10.41
N GLY A 416 3.79 -11.34 -9.55
CA GLY A 416 2.53 -12.08 -9.50
C GLY A 416 1.76 -12.05 -10.81
N SER A 417 1.62 -10.87 -11.42
CA SER A 417 0.96 -10.72 -12.73
C SER A 417 1.71 -11.44 -13.86
N ILE A 418 3.05 -11.49 -13.82
CA ILE A 418 3.85 -12.23 -14.81
C ILE A 418 3.64 -13.74 -14.66
N ILE A 419 3.55 -14.26 -13.43
CA ILE A 419 3.25 -15.67 -13.18
C ILE A 419 1.89 -16.03 -13.82
N LEU A 420 0.85 -15.22 -13.55
CA LEU A 420 -0.47 -15.43 -14.14
C LEU A 420 -0.45 -15.32 -15.68
N ARG A 421 0.31 -14.36 -16.21
CA ARG A 421 0.49 -14.20 -17.66
C ARG A 421 1.20 -15.39 -18.30
N ALA A 422 2.17 -15.98 -17.61
CA ALA A 422 2.90 -17.14 -18.10
C ALA A 422 2.00 -18.38 -18.21
N LEU A 423 0.92 -18.47 -17.41
CA LEU A 423 -0.06 -19.54 -17.55
C LEU A 423 -0.82 -19.48 -18.88
N GLY A 424 -1.14 -18.28 -19.39
CA GLY A 424 -1.90 -18.12 -20.64
C GLY A 424 -3.33 -18.68 -20.57
N LEU A 425 -3.97 -18.60 -19.39
CA LEU A 425 -5.30 -19.17 -19.12
C LEU A 425 -6.37 -18.12 -18.78
N TYR A 426 -6.00 -16.84 -18.71
CA TYR A 426 -6.80 -15.74 -18.17
C TYR A 426 -6.76 -14.50 -19.08
N ASP A 427 -6.97 -14.68 -20.37
CA ASP A 427 -6.80 -13.60 -21.36
C ASP A 427 -7.85 -12.47 -21.23
N ASP A 428 -9.06 -12.82 -20.78
CA ASP A 428 -10.19 -11.87 -20.64
C ASP A 428 -10.32 -11.26 -19.24
N ALA A 429 -9.31 -11.40 -18.38
CA ALA A 429 -9.35 -10.93 -17.00
C ALA A 429 -8.15 -10.04 -16.64
N PRO A 430 -8.34 -9.04 -15.76
CA PRO A 430 -7.20 -8.34 -15.20
C PRO A 430 -6.33 -9.31 -14.39
N LEU A 431 -5.03 -9.31 -14.65
CA LEU A 431 -4.07 -10.20 -13.98
C LEU A 431 -3.65 -9.61 -12.63
N ASP A 432 -4.60 -9.52 -11.70
CA ASP A 432 -4.43 -8.93 -10.37
C ASP A 432 -4.53 -9.98 -9.25
N GLN A 433 -4.54 -9.50 -8.00
CA GLN A 433 -4.67 -10.34 -6.80
C GLN A 433 -5.98 -11.15 -6.78
N ARG A 434 -7.05 -10.70 -7.44
CA ARG A 434 -8.33 -11.42 -7.50
C ARG A 434 -8.21 -12.61 -8.43
N THR A 435 -7.59 -12.44 -9.59
CA THR A 435 -7.29 -13.56 -10.50
C THR A 435 -6.32 -14.54 -9.84
N ALA A 436 -5.34 -14.06 -9.08
CA ALA A 436 -4.46 -14.93 -8.29
C ALA A 436 -5.23 -15.75 -7.23
N TRP A 437 -6.20 -15.15 -6.56
CA TRP A 437 -7.07 -15.86 -5.63
C TRP A 437 -7.88 -16.96 -6.34
N THR A 438 -8.52 -16.65 -7.47
CA THR A 438 -9.27 -17.65 -8.23
C THR A 438 -8.35 -18.77 -8.74
N PHE A 439 -7.15 -18.44 -9.20
CA PHE A 439 -6.13 -19.41 -9.58
C PHE A 439 -5.81 -20.39 -8.44
N LEU A 440 -5.63 -19.91 -7.21
CA LEU A 440 -5.38 -20.77 -6.04
C LEU A 440 -6.58 -21.67 -5.70
N GLN A 441 -7.81 -21.19 -5.95
CA GLN A 441 -9.01 -22.00 -5.82
C GLN A 441 -9.09 -23.08 -6.93
N GLU A 442 -8.75 -22.74 -8.18
CA GLU A 442 -8.70 -23.70 -9.29
C GLU A 442 -7.61 -24.77 -9.10
N LEU A 443 -6.51 -24.44 -8.42
CA LEU A 443 -5.48 -25.42 -8.03
C LEU A 443 -5.92 -26.33 -6.87
N GLY A 444 -7.01 -26.02 -6.17
CA GLY A 444 -7.42 -26.74 -4.98
C GLY A 444 -6.59 -26.44 -3.73
N MET A 445 -5.77 -25.37 -3.75
CA MET A 445 -5.00 -24.91 -2.59
C MET A 445 -5.87 -24.16 -1.58
N ILE A 446 -6.88 -23.44 -2.08
CA ILE A 446 -7.86 -22.72 -1.29
C ILE A 446 -9.25 -23.29 -1.62
N PRO A 447 -10.07 -23.66 -0.62
CA PRO A 447 -11.43 -24.11 -0.87
C PRO A 447 -12.28 -23.03 -1.56
N SER A 448 -13.19 -23.45 -2.43
CA SER A 448 -13.94 -22.52 -3.29
C SER A 448 -14.92 -21.59 -2.56
N TRP A 449 -15.36 -21.99 -1.36
CA TRP A 449 -16.27 -21.18 -0.51
C TRP A 449 -15.51 -20.19 0.38
N GLU A 450 -14.19 -20.14 0.30
CA GLU A 450 -13.42 -19.20 1.12
C GLU A 450 -13.40 -17.79 0.55
N ILE A 451 -13.26 -16.83 1.47
CA ILE A 451 -13.32 -15.40 1.18
C ILE A 451 -11.96 -14.78 1.48
N PRO A 452 -11.38 -13.98 0.55
CA PRO A 452 -10.07 -13.34 0.76
C PRO A 452 -9.99 -12.50 2.04
N SER A 453 -11.09 -11.84 2.44
CA SER A 453 -11.14 -10.99 3.63
C SER A 453 -10.76 -11.70 4.93
N ARG A 454 -10.96 -13.03 5.02
CA ARG A 454 -10.56 -13.82 6.19
C ARG A 454 -9.04 -13.86 6.37
N TYR A 455 -8.30 -13.77 5.27
CA TYR A 455 -6.84 -13.86 5.24
C TYR A 455 -6.13 -12.53 5.41
N LYS A 456 -6.84 -11.42 5.20
CA LYS A 456 -6.28 -10.06 5.36
C LYS A 456 -5.98 -9.72 6.82
N VAL A 457 -6.77 -10.24 7.76
CA VAL A 457 -6.57 -10.01 9.20
C VAL A 457 -5.73 -11.14 9.77
N ARG A 458 -4.48 -10.84 10.10
CA ARG A 458 -3.57 -11.79 10.74
C ARG A 458 -3.55 -11.55 12.24
N PHE A 459 -3.77 -12.62 13.00
CA PHE A 459 -3.55 -12.60 14.43
C PHE A 459 -2.17 -13.18 14.75
N PRO A 460 -1.41 -12.55 15.66
CA PRO A 460 -0.13 -13.08 16.12
C PRO A 460 -0.20 -14.52 16.60
N GLY A 461 0.66 -15.38 16.06
CA GLY A 461 0.73 -16.80 16.44
C GLY A 461 -0.46 -17.65 16.01
N VAL A 462 -1.30 -17.15 15.10
CA VAL A 462 -2.50 -17.84 14.62
C VAL A 462 -2.34 -18.17 13.14
N LYS A 463 -2.64 -19.41 12.77
CA LYS A 463 -2.74 -19.86 11.38
C LYS A 463 -4.21 -20.01 11.01
N ILE A 464 -4.56 -19.64 9.79
CA ILE A 464 -5.90 -19.85 9.27
C ILE A 464 -5.96 -21.29 8.75
N GLU A 465 -6.98 -22.04 9.17
CA GLU A 465 -7.20 -23.40 8.68
C GLU A 465 -8.19 -23.37 7.52
N GLY A 466 -7.81 -24.02 6.40
CA GLY A 466 -8.65 -24.12 5.21
C GLY A 466 -9.90 -24.93 5.52
N GLY A 467 -11.08 -24.36 5.27
CA GLY A 467 -12.37 -25.00 5.54
C GLY A 467 -13.03 -24.61 6.87
N GLY A 468 -12.31 -23.99 7.82
CA GLY A 468 -12.90 -23.40 9.02
C GLY A 468 -11.96 -23.29 10.22
N GLY A 469 -12.03 -22.15 10.93
CA GLY A 469 -11.37 -21.95 12.23
C GLY A 469 -10.07 -21.13 12.20
N LEU A 470 -9.60 -20.79 13.40
CA LEU A 470 -8.31 -20.19 13.67
C LEU A 470 -7.49 -21.20 14.47
N HIS A 471 -6.40 -21.70 13.91
CA HIS A 471 -5.50 -22.61 14.59
C HIS A 471 -4.48 -21.81 15.41
N ARG A 472 -4.50 -21.99 16.74
CA ARG A 472 -3.49 -21.46 17.66
C ARG A 472 -2.67 -22.61 18.20
N GLU A 473 -1.35 -22.46 18.23
CA GLU A 473 -0.51 -23.42 18.94
C GLU A 473 -0.91 -23.38 20.42
N VAL A 474 -1.36 -24.53 20.95
CA VAL A 474 -1.74 -24.65 22.35
C VAL A 474 -0.46 -24.50 23.20
N PRO A 475 -0.42 -23.60 24.19
CA PRO A 475 0.73 -23.47 25.07
C PRO A 475 1.06 -24.80 25.74
N ALA A 476 2.34 -25.17 25.78
CA ALA A 476 2.80 -26.47 26.30
C ALA A 476 2.45 -26.71 27.79
N ARG A 477 2.11 -25.65 28.54
CA ARG A 477 1.73 -25.71 29.95
C ARG A 477 0.51 -24.84 30.20
N LEU A 478 -0.66 -25.33 29.78
CA LEU A 478 -1.93 -24.65 30.05
C LEU A 478 -2.19 -24.55 31.57
N GLU A 479 -1.75 -25.55 32.33
CA GLU A 479 -1.88 -25.64 33.78
C GLU A 479 -1.18 -24.48 34.51
N ASP A 480 -0.02 -24.03 34.02
CA ASP A 480 0.69 -22.85 34.57
C ASP A 480 -0.11 -21.54 34.44
N SER A 481 -1.06 -21.49 33.50
CA SER A 481 -1.96 -20.35 33.29
C SER A 481 -3.26 -20.46 34.09
N THR A 482 -3.54 -21.59 34.73
CA THR A 482 -4.70 -21.73 35.62
C THR A 482 -4.40 -21.09 36.95
N ARG A 483 -5.24 -20.12 37.35
CA ARG A 483 -5.14 -19.51 38.67
C ARG A 483 -5.98 -20.31 39.66
N PRO A 484 -5.52 -20.50 40.90
CA PRO A 484 -6.34 -21.13 41.92
C PRO A 484 -7.62 -20.32 42.14
N ASP A 485 -8.72 -21.01 42.37
CA ASP A 485 -10.03 -20.39 42.55
C ASP A 485 -10.13 -19.72 43.92
N ILE A 486 -9.95 -18.40 43.95
CA ILE A 486 -10.00 -17.59 45.17
C ILE A 486 -11.42 -17.55 45.76
N ALA A 487 -12.46 -17.84 44.96
CA ALA A 487 -13.85 -17.65 45.33
C ALA A 487 -14.61 -18.98 45.60
N GLU A 488 -13.91 -20.12 45.67
CA GLU A 488 -14.54 -21.44 45.84
C GLU A 488 -15.46 -21.50 47.08
N GLY A 489 -15.05 -20.88 48.19
CA GLY A 489 -15.82 -20.84 49.44
C GLY A 489 -16.79 -19.68 49.60
N SER A 490 -16.82 -18.70 48.69
CA SER A 490 -17.62 -17.47 48.81
C SER A 490 -18.78 -17.37 47.81
N ARG A 491 -18.93 -18.36 46.92
CA ARG A 491 -20.02 -18.41 45.94
C ARG A 491 -21.35 -18.80 46.58
N LYS A 492 -22.36 -17.96 46.40
CA LYS A 492 -23.76 -18.35 46.63
C LYS A 492 -24.22 -19.27 45.49
N GLN A 493 -24.77 -20.42 45.84
CA GLN A 493 -25.35 -21.34 44.87
C GLN A 493 -26.76 -20.86 44.52
N TRP A 494 -26.96 -20.56 43.24
CA TRP A 494 -28.24 -20.11 42.67
C TRP A 494 -28.91 -21.26 41.90
N ILE A 495 -28.89 -22.48 42.45
CA ILE A 495 -29.36 -23.70 41.78
C ILE A 495 -30.89 -23.67 41.57
N ASP A 496 -31.62 -23.00 42.47
CA ASP A 496 -33.08 -22.92 42.43
C ASP A 496 -33.61 -21.70 41.64
N ASP A 497 -32.73 -20.79 41.22
CA ASP A 497 -33.09 -19.61 40.45
C ASP A 497 -32.93 -19.86 38.93
N MET A 498 -34.01 -19.66 38.17
CA MET A 498 -34.00 -19.76 36.71
C MET A 498 -33.19 -18.60 36.10
N VAL A 499 -31.93 -18.85 35.75
CA VAL A 499 -31.08 -17.89 35.01
C VAL A 499 -31.16 -18.17 33.52
N PHE A 500 -31.78 -17.25 32.76
CA PHE A 500 -31.83 -17.31 31.30
C PHE A 500 -30.64 -16.57 30.69
N LEU A 501 -29.77 -17.30 30.01
CA LEU A 501 -28.68 -16.73 29.23
C LEU A 501 -29.17 -16.47 27.80
N TYR A 502 -29.81 -15.32 27.60
CA TYR A 502 -30.23 -14.90 26.27
C TYR A 502 -29.04 -14.45 25.44
N ARG A 503 -28.56 -15.35 24.58
CA ARG A 503 -27.67 -14.99 23.49
C ARG A 503 -28.54 -14.49 22.34
N ARG A 504 -28.56 -13.17 22.10
CA ARG A 504 -29.12 -12.62 20.86
C ARG A 504 -28.35 -13.22 19.69
N SER A 505 -29.03 -14.03 18.89
CA SER A 505 -28.57 -14.57 17.61
C SER A 505 -28.45 -13.47 16.57
#